data_AF-A0A1W6PZ32-F1
#
_entry.id   AF-A0A1W6PZ32-F1
#
_cell.length_a   1.000
_cell.length_b   1.000
_cell.length_c   1.000
_cell.angle_alpha   90.00
_cell.angle_beta   90.00
_cell.angle_gamma   90.00
#
_symmetry.space_group_name_H-M   'P 1'
#
loop_
_entity.id
_entity.type
_entity.pdbx_description
1 polymer ?
#
loop_
_entity_poly.entity_id
_entity_poly.type
_entity_poly.pdbx_seq_one_letter_code
_entity_poly.pdbx_strand_id
1 'polypeptide(L)'
;MHQPVTELQIDVGLSITVTDAGDWIVKADGRDFQLKEISDFYRAWLLLERPFPDVKAAFDQIASNAKKTIPFPFAKLIASALKAKSGEWTDRAMLWVSFLTEAEKASLKDLFIEARDSKWASQKSRQLARQHLTRIERSR
;
A
#
# COMPACT_ATOMS: atom_id res chain seq x y z
N MET A 1 25.18 18.99 4.60
CA MET A 1 25.25 17.52 4.71
C MET A 1 23.81 17.01 4.80
N HIS A 2 23.29 16.38 3.75
CA HIS A 2 21.95 15.76 3.81
C HIS A 2 22.11 14.38 4.45
N GLN A 3 21.48 14.15 5.61
CA GLN A 3 21.43 12.81 6.19
C GLN A 3 20.66 11.87 5.24
N PRO A 4 21.14 10.63 5.01
CA PRO A 4 20.40 9.68 4.20
C PRO A 4 19.09 9.33 4.91
N VAL A 5 17.96 9.52 4.21
CA VAL A 5 16.65 9.05 4.70
C VAL A 5 16.65 7.53 4.68
N THR A 6 16.73 6.91 5.86
CA THR A 6 16.73 5.45 6.00
C THR A 6 15.40 4.90 6.51
N GLU A 7 14.55 5.76 7.10
CA GLU A 7 13.20 5.38 7.51
C GLU A 7 12.18 6.47 7.19
N LEU A 8 10.93 6.06 7.06
CA LEU A 8 9.79 6.94 6.90
C LEU A 8 8.95 6.91 8.18
N GLN A 9 8.89 8.04 8.90
CA GLN A 9 7.97 8.18 10.04
C GLN A 9 6.54 8.12 9.54
N ILE A 10 5.71 7.26 10.14
CA ILE A 10 4.27 7.16 9.87
C ILE A 10 3.47 7.99 10.89
N ASP A 11 3.77 7.80 12.17
CA ASP A 11 3.15 8.50 13.32
C ASP A 11 4.12 8.46 14.52
N VAL A 12 3.83 9.12 15.63
CA VAL A 12 4.69 9.12 16.83
C VAL A 12 5.00 7.68 17.28
N GLY A 13 6.29 7.34 17.34
CA GLY A 13 6.75 5.99 17.72
C GLY A 13 6.53 4.90 16.66
N LEU A 14 6.06 5.26 15.46
CA LEU A 14 5.75 4.35 14.36
C LEU A 14 6.46 4.76 13.06
N SER A 15 7.31 3.89 12.52
CA SER A 15 8.03 4.15 11.26
C SER A 15 8.19 2.90 10.40
N ILE A 16 8.52 3.08 9.12
CA ILE A 16 8.86 1.99 8.19
C ILE A 16 10.28 2.14 7.68
N THR A 17 10.99 1.02 7.61
CA THR A 17 12.31 0.90 6.98
C THR A 17 12.40 -0.43 6.23
N VAL A 18 13.49 -0.59 5.48
CA VAL A 18 13.91 -1.87 4.92
C VAL A 18 15.07 -2.44 5.74
N THR A 19 15.12 -3.76 5.92
CA THR A 19 16.24 -4.46 6.58
C THR A 19 17.41 -4.66 5.62
N ASP A 20 18.55 -5.08 6.16
CA ASP A 20 19.70 -5.51 5.35
C ASP A 20 19.40 -6.73 4.48
N ALA A 21 18.37 -7.52 4.80
CA ALA A 21 17.91 -8.62 3.95
C ALA A 21 17.03 -8.13 2.78
N GLY A 22 16.58 -6.86 2.81
CA GLY A 22 15.63 -6.32 1.84
C GLY A 22 14.16 -6.48 2.24
N ASP A 23 13.89 -6.90 3.48
CA ASP A 23 12.52 -7.03 3.99
C ASP A 23 12.01 -5.69 4.50
N TRP A 24 10.79 -5.32 4.12
CA TRP A 24 10.12 -4.16 4.68
C TRP A 24 9.61 -4.47 6.09
N ILE A 25 9.88 -3.56 7.03
CA ILE A 25 9.47 -3.69 8.43
C ILE A 25 8.81 -2.40 8.92
N VAL A 26 7.86 -2.54 9.83
CA VAL A 26 7.34 -1.45 10.67
C VAL A 26 8.04 -1.51 12.02
N LYS A 27 8.60 -0.39 12.48
CA LYS A 27 9.10 -0.21 13.84
C LYS A 27 8.02 0.45 14.68
N ALA A 28 7.62 -0.19 15.77
CA ALA A 28 6.65 0.36 16.72
C ALA A 28 6.98 -0.09 18.14
N ASP A 29 7.00 0.83 19.11
CA ASP A 29 7.19 0.55 20.53
C ASP A 29 8.43 -0.33 20.85
N GLY A 30 9.53 -0.08 20.14
CA GLY A 30 10.78 -0.86 20.28
C GLY A 30 10.71 -2.28 19.70
N ARG A 31 9.70 -2.59 18.89
CA ARG A 31 9.54 -3.88 18.20
C ARG A 31 9.56 -3.68 16.69
N ASP A 32 10.07 -4.70 16.01
CA ASP A 32 10.11 -4.78 14.55
C ASP A 32 9.07 -5.78 14.04
N PHE A 33 8.20 -5.33 13.14
CA PHE A 33 7.15 -6.14 12.52
C PHE A 33 7.40 -6.29 11.03
N GLN A 34 7.60 -7.51 10.57
CA GLN A 34 7.80 -7.79 9.14
C GLN A 34 6.51 -7.59 8.34
N LEU A 35 6.62 -6.98 7.16
CA LEU A 35 5.54 -6.79 6.20
C LEU A 35 5.60 -7.86 5.10
N LYS A 36 5.20 -9.09 5.43
CA LYS A 36 5.30 -10.25 4.52
C LYS A 36 3.95 -10.56 3.88
N GLU A 37 2.95 -10.79 4.70
CA GLU A 37 1.60 -11.15 4.29
C GLU A 37 0.70 -9.94 4.20
N ILE A 38 -0.39 -10.02 3.42
CA ILE A 38 -1.37 -8.92 3.29
C ILE A 38 -1.90 -8.47 4.67
N SER A 39 -2.05 -9.40 5.61
CA SER A 39 -2.49 -9.12 6.98
C SER A 39 -1.49 -8.30 7.78
N ASP A 40 -0.22 -8.19 7.39
CA ASP A 40 0.77 -7.43 8.17
C ASP A 40 0.64 -5.92 7.95
N PHE A 41 0.12 -5.53 6.78
CA PHE A 41 0.09 -4.15 6.30
C PHE A 41 -0.93 -3.24 6.99
N TYR A 42 -1.78 -3.75 7.89
CA TYR A 42 -2.66 -2.86 8.67
C TYR A 42 -1.88 -1.82 9.48
N ARG A 43 -0.66 -2.18 9.90
CA ARG A 43 0.25 -1.29 10.64
C ARG A 43 0.74 -0.10 9.82
N ALA A 44 0.59 -0.16 8.51
CA ALA A 44 1.05 0.85 7.56
C ALA A 44 -0.12 1.65 6.95
N TRP A 45 -1.37 1.45 7.39
CA TRP A 45 -2.53 2.13 6.79
C TRP A 45 -2.50 3.64 6.92
N LEU A 46 -1.92 4.19 7.99
CA LEU A 46 -1.77 5.64 8.15
C LEU A 46 -0.97 6.29 7.00
N LEU A 47 -0.17 5.53 6.25
CA LEU A 47 0.44 6.03 5.02
C LEU A 47 -0.59 6.49 3.98
N LEU A 48 -1.76 5.82 3.93
CA LEU A 48 -2.85 6.11 2.99
C LEU A 48 -3.48 7.49 3.20
N GLU A 49 -3.16 8.16 4.31
CA GLU A 49 -3.57 9.53 4.57
C GLU A 49 -2.72 10.56 3.81
N ARG A 50 -1.57 10.15 3.29
CA ARG A 50 -0.62 11.00 2.58
C ARG A 50 -0.79 10.88 1.06
N PRO A 51 -0.32 11.86 0.28
CA PRO A 51 -0.27 11.72 -1.18
C PRO A 51 0.63 10.55 -1.60
N PHE A 52 0.14 9.70 -2.52
CA PHE A 52 0.91 8.56 -3.04
C PHE A 52 2.30 8.95 -3.57
N PRO A 53 2.47 10.02 -4.37
CA PRO A 53 3.79 10.38 -4.91
C PRO A 53 4.83 10.64 -3.83
N ASP A 54 4.43 11.27 -2.71
CA ASP A 54 5.33 11.60 -1.61
C ASP A 54 5.78 10.34 -0.87
N VAL A 55 4.83 9.42 -0.61
CA VAL A 55 5.12 8.13 0.02
C VAL A 55 6.00 7.27 -0.89
N LYS A 56 5.72 7.26 -2.19
CA LYS A 56 6.55 6.54 -3.16
C LYS A 56 7.97 7.09 -3.22
N ALA A 57 8.13 8.41 -3.31
CA ALA A 57 9.46 9.02 -3.34
C ALA A 57 10.26 8.70 -2.08
N ALA A 58 9.63 8.71 -0.91
CA ALA A 58 10.27 8.34 0.35
C ALA A 58 10.74 6.87 0.34
N PHE A 59 9.91 5.94 -0.11
CA PHE A 59 10.30 4.52 -0.18
C PHE A 59 11.35 4.23 -1.26
N ASP A 60 11.27 4.89 -2.42
CA ASP A 60 12.30 4.80 -3.45
C ASP A 60 13.66 5.29 -2.91
N GLN A 61 13.66 6.38 -2.14
CA GLN A 61 14.88 6.91 -1.51
C GLN A 61 15.44 5.95 -0.45
N ILE A 62 14.59 5.37 0.39
CA ILE A 62 14.99 4.38 1.41
C ILE A 62 15.61 3.15 0.73
N ALA A 63 14.95 2.60 -0.29
CA ALA A 63 15.45 1.45 -1.03
C ALA A 63 16.79 1.76 -1.72
N SER A 64 16.90 2.94 -2.34
CA SER A 64 18.13 3.41 -2.97
C SER A 64 19.30 3.52 -1.97
N ASN A 65 19.05 4.13 -0.80
CA ASN A 65 20.05 4.30 0.25
C ASN A 65 20.50 2.95 0.83
N ALA A 66 19.57 2.00 0.98
CA ALA A 66 19.87 0.64 1.43
C ALA A 66 20.50 -0.24 0.33
N LYS A 67 20.71 0.30 -0.89
CA LYS A 67 21.16 -0.42 -2.09
C LYS A 67 20.30 -1.66 -2.37
N LYS A 68 19.00 -1.55 -2.10
CA LYS A 68 18.02 -2.61 -2.33
C LYS A 68 17.26 -2.36 -3.61
N THR A 69 17.01 -3.43 -4.35
CA THR A 69 16.19 -3.41 -5.57
C THR A 69 14.73 -3.75 -5.30
N ILE A 70 14.38 -4.10 -4.06
CA ILE A 70 13.03 -4.56 -3.70
C ILE A 70 12.14 -3.33 -3.44
N PRO A 71 11.16 -3.02 -4.31
CA PRO A 71 10.26 -1.89 -4.09
C PRO A 71 9.31 -2.16 -2.93
N PHE A 72 8.76 -1.10 -2.36
CA PHE A 72 7.68 -1.25 -1.37
C PHE A 72 6.44 -1.86 -2.03
N PRO A 73 5.84 -2.92 -1.45
CA PRO A 73 4.72 -3.64 -2.07
C PRO A 73 3.38 -2.92 -1.87
N PHE A 74 3.16 -1.81 -2.57
CA PHE A 74 1.94 -0.99 -2.47
C PHE A 74 0.64 -1.78 -2.71
N ALA A 75 0.67 -2.74 -3.64
CA ALA A 75 -0.47 -3.62 -3.87
C ALA A 75 -0.88 -4.39 -2.59
N LYS A 76 0.06 -4.86 -1.77
CA LYS A 76 -0.25 -5.55 -0.51
C LYS A 76 -0.85 -4.59 0.54
N LEU A 77 -0.36 -3.35 0.60
CA LEU A 77 -0.95 -2.31 1.46
C LEU A 77 -2.41 -2.04 1.10
N ILE A 78 -2.69 -1.83 -0.19
CA ILE A 78 -4.05 -1.62 -0.70
C ILE A 78 -4.91 -2.86 -0.44
N ALA A 79 -4.41 -4.06 -0.76
CA ALA A 79 -5.12 -5.32 -0.52
C ALA A 79 -5.52 -5.48 0.95
N SER A 80 -4.65 -5.06 1.87
CA SER A 80 -4.89 -5.13 3.31
C SER A 80 -6.11 -4.30 3.72
N ALA A 81 -6.19 -3.05 3.24
CA ALA A 81 -7.32 -2.18 3.49
C ALA A 81 -8.63 -2.72 2.91
N LEU A 82 -8.61 -3.25 1.67
CA LEU A 82 -9.77 -3.86 1.03
C LEU A 82 -10.25 -5.11 1.77
N LYS A 83 -9.33 -6.00 2.17
CA LYS A 83 -9.66 -7.23 2.91
C LYS A 83 -10.29 -6.97 4.27
N ALA A 84 -9.88 -5.90 4.93
CA ALA A 84 -10.44 -5.51 6.23
C ALA A 84 -11.88 -4.98 6.14
N LYS A 85 -12.38 -4.67 4.94
CA LYS A 85 -13.73 -4.14 4.71
C LYS A 85 -14.02 -2.84 5.47
N SER A 86 -12.96 -2.10 5.81
CA SER A 86 -13.09 -0.77 6.42
C SER A 86 -13.40 0.24 5.32
N GLY A 87 -14.57 0.87 5.37
CA GLY A 87 -15.01 1.85 4.37
C GLY A 87 -14.03 3.01 4.22
N GLU A 88 -13.56 3.57 5.34
CA GLU A 88 -12.61 4.68 5.34
C GLU A 88 -11.27 4.29 4.69
N TRP A 89 -10.64 3.22 5.19
CA TRP A 89 -9.32 2.80 4.67
C TRP A 89 -9.40 2.30 3.24
N THR A 90 -10.51 1.68 2.85
CA THR A 90 -10.76 1.30 1.46
C THR A 90 -10.87 2.53 0.57
N ASP A 91 -11.64 3.55 0.97
CA ASP A 91 -11.78 4.78 0.19
C ASP A 91 -10.43 5.47 -0.04
N ARG A 92 -9.56 5.51 0.98
CA ARG A 92 -8.19 6.04 0.85
C ARG A 92 -7.32 5.16 -0.05
N ALA A 93 -7.33 3.84 0.17
CA ALA A 93 -6.56 2.89 -0.63
C ALA A 93 -6.94 2.89 -2.12
N MET A 94 -8.25 3.03 -2.43
CA MET A 94 -8.75 3.05 -3.80
C MET A 94 -8.23 4.26 -4.59
N LEU A 95 -7.89 5.38 -3.93
CA LEU A 95 -7.26 6.53 -4.59
C LEU A 95 -5.84 6.22 -5.08
N TRP A 96 -5.16 5.25 -4.45
CA TRP A 96 -3.80 4.89 -4.81
C TRP A 96 -3.73 3.89 -5.98
N VAL A 97 -4.83 3.19 -6.28
CA VAL A 97 -4.87 2.14 -7.32
C VAL A 97 -4.49 2.66 -8.70
N SER A 98 -4.81 3.92 -9.04
CA SER A 98 -4.46 4.51 -10.33
C SER A 98 -2.96 4.59 -10.58
N PHE A 99 -2.15 4.62 -9.53
CA PHE A 99 -0.69 4.72 -9.60
C PHE A 99 0.02 3.37 -9.68
N LEU A 100 -0.70 2.27 -9.47
CA LEU A 100 -0.15 0.93 -9.57
C LEU A 100 0.13 0.54 -11.03
N THR A 101 1.10 -0.34 -11.22
CA THR A 101 1.32 -1.03 -12.49
C THR A 101 0.14 -1.93 -12.85
N GLU A 102 0.01 -2.31 -14.12
CA GLU A 102 -1.08 -3.21 -14.54
C GLU A 102 -0.97 -4.61 -13.90
N ALA A 103 0.25 -5.10 -13.65
CA ALA A 103 0.48 -6.36 -12.94
C ALA A 103 0.00 -6.29 -11.48
N GLU A 104 0.31 -5.18 -10.79
CA GLU A 104 -0.19 -4.94 -9.42
C GLU A 104 -1.72 -4.83 -9.38
N LYS A 105 -2.33 -4.10 -10.32
CA LYS A 105 -3.80 -4.01 -10.43
C LYS A 105 -4.42 -5.39 -10.69
N ALA A 106 -3.82 -6.20 -11.55
CA ALA A 106 -4.29 -7.55 -11.83
C ALA A 106 -4.26 -8.44 -10.58
N SER A 107 -3.26 -8.28 -9.71
CA SER A 107 -3.17 -9.01 -8.43
C SER A 107 -4.29 -8.66 -7.44
N LEU A 108 -4.96 -7.51 -7.64
CA LEU A 108 -6.07 -7.04 -6.80
C LEU A 108 -7.45 -7.37 -7.38
N LYS A 109 -7.53 -8.07 -8.52
CA LYS A 109 -8.78 -8.29 -9.27
C LYS A 109 -9.91 -8.84 -8.39
N ASP A 110 -9.66 -9.88 -7.63
CA ASP A 110 -10.70 -10.53 -6.81
C ASP A 110 -11.20 -9.59 -5.70
N LEU A 111 -10.32 -8.78 -5.13
CA LEU A 111 -10.69 -7.77 -4.14
C LEU A 111 -11.51 -6.63 -4.76
N PHE A 112 -11.24 -6.26 -6.02
CA PHE A 112 -12.08 -5.30 -6.74
C PHE A 112 -13.47 -5.87 -7.04
N ILE A 113 -13.58 -7.16 -7.37
CA ILE A 113 -14.88 -7.83 -7.56
C ILE A 113 -15.66 -7.76 -6.24
N GLU A 114 -15.02 -8.17 -5.13
CA GLU A 114 -15.66 -8.14 -3.82
C GLU A 114 -16.09 -6.72 -3.42
N ALA A 115 -15.21 -5.72 -3.57
CA ALA A 115 -15.51 -4.34 -3.24
C ALA A 115 -16.66 -3.78 -4.10
N ARG A 116 -16.69 -4.06 -5.41
CA ARG A 116 -17.74 -3.62 -6.34
C ARG A 116 -19.12 -4.13 -5.93
N ASP A 117 -19.22 -5.39 -5.54
CA ASP A 117 -20.51 -6.08 -5.32
C ASP A 117 -21.01 -5.96 -3.88
N SER A 118 -20.15 -5.50 -2.96
CA SER A 118 -20.46 -5.51 -1.54
C SER A 118 -21.10 -4.23 -1.01
N LYS A 119 -22.08 -4.38 -0.11
CA LYS A 119 -22.74 -3.26 0.56
C LYS A 119 -21.86 -2.47 1.54
N TRP A 120 -20.76 -3.06 2.02
CA TRP A 120 -19.85 -2.41 2.98
C TRP A 120 -19.00 -1.31 2.33
N ALA A 121 -18.68 -1.43 1.04
CA ALA A 121 -17.86 -0.45 0.33
C ALA A 121 -18.70 0.78 -0.02
N SER A 122 -18.10 1.98 -0.02
CA SER A 122 -18.78 3.19 -0.43
C SER A 122 -19.17 3.14 -1.92
N GLN A 123 -20.16 3.93 -2.33
CA GLN A 123 -20.53 4.04 -3.75
C GLN A 123 -19.34 4.48 -4.62
N LYS A 124 -18.49 5.38 -4.09
CA LYS A 124 -17.27 5.84 -4.75
C LYS A 124 -16.29 4.70 -4.96
N SER A 125 -16.01 3.91 -3.92
CA SER A 125 -15.12 2.76 -4.01
C SER A 125 -15.65 1.68 -4.96
N ARG A 126 -16.96 1.40 -4.95
CA ARG A 126 -17.59 0.48 -5.91
C ARG A 126 -17.40 0.95 -7.36
N GLN A 127 -17.58 2.25 -7.61
CA GLN A 127 -17.40 2.82 -8.94
C GLN A 127 -15.95 2.72 -9.40
N LEU A 128 -14.98 3.06 -8.54
CA LEU A 128 -13.56 2.91 -8.84
C LEU A 128 -13.18 1.44 -9.10
N ALA A 129 -13.65 0.51 -8.28
CA ALA A 129 -13.43 -0.91 -8.46
C ALA A 129 -13.96 -1.40 -9.82
N ARG A 130 -15.16 -0.96 -10.21
CA ARG A 130 -15.73 -1.24 -11.53
C ARG A 130 -14.86 -0.72 -12.68
N GLN A 131 -14.37 0.52 -12.57
CA GLN A 131 -13.49 1.12 -13.59
C GLN A 131 -12.19 0.33 -13.74
N HIS A 132 -11.56 -0.06 -12.63
CA HIS A 132 -10.33 -0.84 -12.65
C HIS A 132 -10.53 -2.24 -13.24
N LEU A 133 -11.64 -2.91 -12.90
CA LEU A 133 -12.00 -4.21 -13.50
C LEU A 133 -12.16 -4.14 -15.01
N THR A 134 -12.92 -3.16 -15.51
CA THR A 134 -13.09 -2.97 -16.96
C THR A 134 -11.75 -2.71 -17.66
N ARG A 135 -10.82 -2.00 -17.00
CA ARG A 135 -9.48 -1.77 -17.56
C ARG A 135 -8.66 -3.06 -17.63
N ILE A 136 -8.65 -3.85 -16.56
CA ILE A 136 -7.94 -5.14 -16.52
C ILE A 136 -8.47 -6.10 -17.60
N GLU A 137 -9.78 -6.10 -17.83
CA GLU A 137 -10.42 -6.93 -18.85
C GLU A 137 -10.09 -6.50 -20.29
N ARG A 138 -9.88 -5.20 -20.54
CA ARG A 138 -9.50 -4.66 -21.85
C ARG A 138 -8.02 -4.78 -22.18
N SER A 139 -7.17 -4.94 -21.17
CA SER A 139 -5.71 -5.11 -21.32
C SER A 139 -5.29 -6.58 -21.52
N ARG A 140 -6.25 -7.51 -21.60
CA ARG A 140 -6.05 -8.93 -21.93
C ARG A 140 -6.35 -9.17 -23.40
#